data_AF-A0A366H4S8-F1
#
_entry.id   AF-A0A366H4S8-F1
#
_cell.length_a   1.000
_cell.length_b   1.000
_cell.length_c   1.000
_cell.angle_alpha   90.00
_cell.angle_beta   90.00
_cell.angle_gamma   90.00
#
_symmetry.space_group_name_H-M   'P 1'
#
loop_
_entity.id
_entity.type
_entity.pdbx_description
1 polymer ?
#
loop_
_entity_poly.entity_id
_entity_poly.type
_entity_poly.pdbx_seq_one_letter_code
_entity_poly.pdbx_strand_id
1 'polypeptide(L)'
;MAAKFQKFTTHLCYDNQAEEAVALYTSLFENSRIKHTLHYGKDQHGPEGSVLGILFELCGVEFWAVNGGPYFKFEQGMSIYVKCETQEEIDKLWEKLAEGGKQQMCGWLVDKFGVSWQIAPAVADEMMQDPDPEKAARVLTAILEMEKYDIEALKRVYEGRSAIPA
;
A
#
# COMPACT_ATOMS: atom_id res chain seq x y z
N MET A 1 -5.96 -27.30 -12.15
CA MET A 1 -4.76 -26.89 -11.39
C MET A 1 -5.04 -27.06 -9.91
N ALA A 2 -4.11 -27.56 -9.11
CA ALA A 2 -4.24 -27.51 -7.66
C ALA A 2 -4.27 -26.04 -7.22
N ALA A 3 -5.19 -25.67 -6.32
CA ALA A 3 -5.21 -24.35 -5.72
C ALA A 3 -3.84 -24.10 -5.07
N LYS A 4 -3.12 -23.09 -5.56
CA LYS A 4 -1.80 -22.72 -5.05
C LYS A 4 -2.01 -21.98 -3.73
N PHE A 5 -1.82 -22.67 -2.60
CA PHE A 5 -1.88 -22.07 -1.28
C PHE A 5 -0.66 -21.17 -1.04
N GLN A 6 -0.86 -20.00 -0.44
CA GLN A 6 0.22 -19.07 -0.14
C GLN A 6 1.04 -19.57 1.05
N LYS A 7 2.34 -19.85 0.84
CA LYS A 7 3.19 -20.45 1.89
C LYS A 7 3.47 -19.50 3.07
N PHE A 8 3.48 -18.19 2.83
CA PHE A 8 3.77 -17.15 3.82
C PHE A 8 2.70 -16.07 3.75
N THR A 9 2.13 -15.67 4.87
CA THR A 9 1.10 -14.64 4.95
C THR A 9 1.59 -13.50 5.83
N THR A 10 1.44 -12.27 5.34
CA THR A 10 1.73 -11.08 6.14
C THR A 10 0.60 -10.84 7.13
N HIS A 11 0.96 -10.64 8.40
CA HIS A 11 0.00 -10.32 9.46
C HIS A 11 0.08 -8.84 9.82
N LEU A 12 -1.07 -8.16 9.78
CA LEU A 12 -1.27 -6.79 10.20
C LEU A 12 -2.03 -6.80 11.53
N CYS A 13 -1.35 -6.41 12.61
CA CYS A 13 -1.92 -6.41 13.95
C CYS A 13 -2.34 -4.99 14.32
N TYR A 14 -3.65 -4.78 14.45
CA TYR A 14 -4.28 -3.52 14.82
C TYR A 14 -4.66 -3.53 16.30
N ASP A 15 -4.97 -2.35 16.83
CA ASP A 15 -5.63 -2.23 18.11
C ASP A 15 -7.02 -2.89 18.07
N ASN A 16 -7.93 -2.27 17.31
CA ASN A 16 -9.32 -2.71 17.17
C ASN A 16 -9.95 -2.30 15.82
N GLN A 17 -9.12 -2.04 14.81
CA GLN A 17 -9.53 -1.40 13.55
C GLN A 17 -9.44 -2.34 12.34
N ALA A 18 -9.24 -3.64 12.55
CA ALA A 18 -9.04 -4.61 11.46
C ALA A 18 -10.20 -4.63 10.46
N GLU A 19 -11.46 -4.61 10.93
CA GLU A 19 -12.62 -4.58 10.05
C GLU A 19 -12.63 -3.36 9.12
N GLU A 20 -12.38 -2.17 9.68
CA GLU A 20 -12.41 -0.92 8.92
C GLU A 20 -11.26 -0.86 7.91
N ALA A 21 -10.06 -1.29 8.32
CA ALA A 21 -8.90 -1.35 7.45
C ALA A 21 -9.11 -2.31 6.28
N VAL A 22 -9.57 -3.53 6.56
CA VAL A 22 -9.84 -4.52 5.51
C VAL A 22 -10.95 -4.08 4.57
N ALA A 23 -12.02 -3.48 5.09
CA ALA A 23 -13.10 -2.93 4.27
C ALA A 23 -12.58 -1.82 3.34
N LEU A 24 -11.74 -0.91 3.85
CA LEU A 24 -11.10 0.10 3.00
C LEU A 24 -10.25 -0.58 1.92
N TYR A 25 -9.27 -1.39 2.29
CA TYR A 25 -8.31 -1.93 1.33
C TYR A 25 -8.97 -2.78 0.25
N THR A 26 -9.91 -3.65 0.62
CA THR A 26 -10.62 -4.50 -0.36
C THR A 26 -11.54 -3.72 -1.29
N SER A 27 -11.93 -2.49 -0.94
CA SER A 27 -12.68 -1.59 -1.82
C SER A 27 -11.79 -0.82 -2.82
N LEU A 28 -10.49 -0.69 -2.52
CA LEU A 28 -9.56 0.08 -3.34
C LEU A 28 -9.08 -0.69 -4.57
N PHE A 29 -8.91 -1.99 -4.42
CA PHE A 29 -8.28 -2.85 -5.41
C PHE A 29 -9.28 -3.81 -6.05
N GLU A 30 -9.17 -4.01 -7.36
CA GLU A 30 -9.88 -5.11 -8.02
C GLU A 30 -9.32 -6.46 -7.58
N ASN A 31 -10.06 -7.55 -7.87
CA ASN A 31 -9.65 -8.92 -7.51
C ASN A 31 -9.29 -9.08 -6.01
N SER A 32 -9.98 -8.33 -5.17
CA SER A 32 -9.76 -8.27 -3.73
C SER A 32 -11.03 -8.65 -2.98
N ARG A 33 -10.90 -9.39 -1.88
CA ARG A 33 -12.05 -9.89 -1.12
C ARG A 33 -11.69 -10.32 0.29
N ILE A 34 -12.67 -10.30 1.18
CA ILE A 34 -12.60 -11.02 2.45
C ILE A 34 -12.81 -12.50 2.18
N LYS A 35 -11.96 -13.36 2.75
CA LYS A 35 -12.04 -14.82 2.61
C LYS A 35 -12.64 -15.47 3.86
N HIS A 36 -12.21 -15.02 5.04
CA HIS A 36 -12.65 -15.61 6.30
C HIS A 36 -12.55 -14.60 7.43
N THR A 37 -13.51 -14.64 8.36
CA THR A 37 -13.50 -13.81 9.58
C THR A 37 -13.60 -14.70 10.80
N LEU A 38 -12.63 -14.56 11.70
CA LEU A 38 -12.61 -15.19 13.01
C LEU A 38 -13.15 -14.24 14.06
N HIS A 39 -13.97 -14.76 14.96
CA HIS A 39 -14.51 -14.01 16.08
C HIS A 39 -14.00 -14.60 17.40
N TYR A 40 -13.92 -13.78 18.43
CA TYR A 40 -13.62 -14.23 19.78
C TYR A 40 -14.72 -15.15 20.31
N GLY A 41 -14.32 -16.28 20.88
CA GLY A 41 -15.20 -17.19 21.60
C GLY A 41 -15.39 -16.79 23.06
N LYS A 42 -16.21 -17.57 23.77
CA LYS A 42 -16.40 -17.42 25.22
C LYS A 42 -15.09 -17.59 25.98
N ASP A 43 -14.89 -16.78 27.02
CA ASP A 43 -13.73 -16.78 27.94
C ASP A 43 -12.37 -16.48 27.26
N GLN A 44 -12.38 -15.83 26.10
CA GLN A 44 -11.16 -15.33 25.44
C GLN A 44 -10.84 -13.88 25.83
N HIS A 45 -9.69 -13.37 25.39
CA HIS A 45 -9.18 -12.05 25.79
C HIS A 45 -9.99 -10.85 25.24
N GLY A 46 -10.74 -11.06 24.16
CA GLY A 46 -11.63 -10.06 23.57
C GLY A 46 -13.11 -10.30 23.91
N PRO A 47 -13.99 -9.32 23.66
CA PRO A 47 -15.43 -9.48 23.82
C PRO A 47 -15.97 -10.66 23.00
N GLU A 48 -16.78 -11.52 23.62
CA GLU A 48 -17.39 -12.66 22.92
C GLU A 48 -18.18 -12.18 21.69
N GLY A 49 -17.90 -12.80 20.54
CA GLY A 49 -18.53 -12.48 19.26
C GLY A 49 -17.93 -11.28 18.50
N SER A 50 -16.97 -10.54 19.06
CA SER A 50 -16.26 -9.50 18.29
C SER A 50 -15.21 -10.10 17.35
N VAL A 51 -14.77 -9.35 16.34
CA VAL A 51 -13.77 -9.83 15.38
C VAL A 51 -12.40 -9.96 16.04
N LEU A 52 -11.85 -11.18 15.96
CA LEU A 52 -10.47 -11.50 16.32
C LEU A 52 -9.54 -11.23 15.14
N GLY A 53 -9.90 -11.68 13.95
CA GLY A 53 -9.08 -11.47 12.76
C GLY A 53 -9.77 -11.82 11.46
N ILE A 54 -9.22 -11.30 10.37
CA ILE A 54 -9.78 -11.41 9.03
C ILE A 54 -8.69 -11.86 8.07
N LEU A 55 -8.92 -12.98 7.40
CA LEU A 55 -8.19 -13.33 6.18
C LEU A 55 -8.81 -12.59 5.02
N PHE A 56 -8.01 -11.80 4.33
CA PHE A 56 -8.42 -11.07 3.14
C PHE A 56 -7.36 -11.19 2.05
N GLU A 57 -7.77 -10.85 0.85
CA GLU A 57 -6.94 -10.91 -0.35
C GLU A 57 -6.97 -9.55 -1.04
N LEU A 58 -5.79 -9.04 -1.38
CA LEU A 58 -5.62 -7.85 -2.23
C LEU A 58 -4.89 -8.27 -3.51
N CYS A 59 -5.49 -8.04 -4.68
CA CYS A 59 -4.90 -8.40 -5.97
C CYS A 59 -4.37 -9.84 -6.04
N GLY A 60 -5.06 -10.80 -5.42
CA GLY A 60 -4.62 -12.21 -5.36
C GLY A 60 -3.60 -12.57 -4.28
N VAL A 61 -3.15 -11.60 -3.46
CA VAL A 61 -2.20 -11.82 -2.35
C VAL A 61 -2.94 -11.86 -1.01
N GLU A 62 -2.72 -12.92 -0.23
CA GLU A 62 -3.37 -13.09 1.07
C GLU A 62 -2.64 -12.30 2.18
N PHE A 63 -3.46 -11.67 3.02
CA PHE A 63 -3.07 -10.98 4.25
C PHE A 63 -3.97 -11.43 5.40
N TRP A 64 -3.44 -11.34 6.61
CA TRP A 64 -4.21 -11.55 7.82
C TRP A 64 -4.25 -10.26 8.64
N ALA A 65 -5.45 -9.72 8.90
CA ALA A 65 -5.63 -8.64 9.86
C ALA A 65 -6.05 -9.23 11.21
N VAL A 66 -5.52 -8.71 12.32
CA VAL A 66 -5.85 -9.17 13.68
C VAL A 66 -6.10 -7.96 14.57
N ASN A 67 -7.15 -8.02 15.40
CA ASN A 67 -7.35 -7.07 16.50
C ASN A 67 -6.63 -7.62 17.74
N GLY A 68 -5.39 -7.18 17.94
CA GLY A 68 -4.50 -7.63 19.01
C GLY A 68 -4.36 -6.65 20.18
N GLY A 69 -5.08 -5.52 20.15
CA GLY A 69 -5.03 -4.48 21.18
C GLY A 69 -3.87 -3.49 20.98
N PRO A 70 -3.74 -2.48 21.87
CA PRO A 70 -2.94 -1.26 21.64
C PRO A 70 -1.42 -1.47 21.77
N TYR A 71 -0.98 -2.73 21.84
CA TYR A 71 0.41 -3.11 22.09
C TYR A 71 1.27 -3.09 20.83
N PHE A 72 0.64 -3.25 19.66
CA PHE A 72 1.32 -3.30 18.38
C PHE A 72 1.19 -1.95 17.67
N LYS A 73 2.30 -1.50 17.10
CA LYS A 73 2.35 -0.27 16.29
C LYS A 73 3.07 -0.56 15.00
N PHE A 74 2.54 -0.01 13.92
CA PHE A 74 3.24 -0.01 12.65
C PHE A 74 4.34 1.04 12.67
N GLU A 75 5.45 0.71 12.04
CA GLU A 75 6.63 1.56 11.89
C GLU A 75 7.06 1.53 10.42
N GLN A 76 7.75 2.58 9.97
CA GLN A 76 8.09 2.75 8.54
C GLN A 76 9.21 1.82 8.04
N GLY A 77 9.70 0.90 8.88
CA GLY A 77 10.63 -0.16 8.48
C GLY A 77 9.97 -1.25 7.61
N MET A 78 8.64 -1.26 7.50
CA MET A 78 7.88 -2.12 6.60
C MET A 78 6.84 -1.27 5.86
N SER A 79 6.61 -1.58 4.58
CA SER A 79 5.57 -0.92 3.78
C SER A 79 4.99 -1.86 2.73
N ILE A 80 3.80 -1.52 2.25
CA ILE A 80 3.16 -2.20 1.12
C ILE A 80 3.45 -1.38 -0.14
N TYR A 81 4.23 -1.96 -1.06
CA TYR A 81 4.56 -1.34 -2.34
C TYR A 81 3.55 -1.74 -3.41
N VAL A 82 2.91 -0.74 -4.01
CA VAL A 82 1.87 -0.92 -5.03
C VAL A 82 2.36 -0.32 -6.34
N LYS A 83 2.44 -1.17 -7.37
CA LYS A 83 2.75 -0.77 -8.74
C LYS A 83 1.45 -0.39 -9.44
N CYS A 84 1.37 0.86 -9.87
CA CYS A 84 0.22 1.40 -10.59
C CYS A 84 0.56 1.54 -12.07
N GLU A 85 -0.39 1.24 -12.95
CA GLU A 85 -0.19 1.34 -14.41
C GLU A 85 -0.58 2.72 -14.96
N THR A 86 -1.49 3.41 -14.27
CA THR A 86 -2.10 4.67 -14.74
C THR A 86 -2.04 5.76 -13.69
N GLN A 87 -2.15 7.03 -14.13
CA GLN A 87 -2.18 8.17 -13.21
C GLN A 87 -3.48 8.17 -12.39
N GLU A 88 -4.60 7.77 -13.00
CA GLU A 88 -5.90 7.68 -12.34
C GLU A 88 -5.89 6.69 -11.18
N GLU A 89 -5.18 5.56 -11.34
CA GLU A 89 -4.98 4.59 -10.26
C GLU A 89 -4.15 5.17 -9.12
N ILE A 90 -3.03 5.84 -9.43
CA ILE A 90 -2.20 6.53 -8.43
C ILE A 90 -3.04 7.54 -7.66
N ASP A 91 -3.79 8.38 -8.37
CA ASP A 91 -4.60 9.44 -7.78
C ASP A 91 -5.67 8.87 -6.85
N LYS A 92 -6.41 7.84 -7.30
CA LYS A 92 -7.45 7.16 -6.50
C LYS A 92 -6.86 6.58 -5.22
N LEU A 93 -5.76 5.81 -5.33
CA LEU A 93 -5.16 5.14 -4.18
C LEU A 93 -4.55 6.15 -3.21
N TRP A 94 -3.84 7.15 -3.74
CA TRP A 94 -3.21 8.19 -2.95
C TRP A 94 -4.23 8.97 -2.14
N GLU A 95 -5.30 9.46 -2.78
CA GLU A 95 -6.35 10.23 -2.10
C GLU A 95 -7.03 9.41 -1.00
N LYS A 96 -7.39 8.16 -1.29
CA LYS A 96 -8.13 7.32 -0.36
C LYS A 96 -7.30 6.81 0.81
N LEU A 97 -6.03 6.47 0.59
CA LEU A 97 -5.14 6.01 1.67
C LEU A 97 -4.61 7.19 2.50
N ALA A 98 -4.44 8.38 1.90
CA ALA A 98 -4.04 9.57 2.64
C ALA A 98 -5.18 10.17 3.49
N GLU A 99 -6.43 9.79 3.28
CA GLU A 99 -7.58 10.28 4.04
C GLU A 99 -7.45 9.91 5.53
N GLY A 100 -7.22 10.90 6.39
CA GLY A 100 -6.94 10.69 7.82
C GLY A 100 -5.54 10.17 8.13
N GLY A 101 -4.68 10.04 7.11
CA GLY A 101 -3.29 9.61 7.19
C GLY A 101 -2.29 10.76 7.06
N LYS A 102 -1.07 10.43 6.62
CA LYS A 102 0.03 11.37 6.39
C LYS A 102 0.73 11.05 5.07
N GLN A 103 0.77 12.03 4.18
CA GLN A 103 1.55 11.97 2.93
C GLN A 103 3.03 12.22 3.21
N GLN A 104 3.89 11.64 2.39
CA GLN A 104 5.35 11.76 2.47
C GLN A 104 5.96 11.80 1.07
N MET A 105 7.27 12.08 1.00
CA MET A 105 8.02 12.10 -0.25
C MET A 105 8.12 10.72 -0.91
N CYS A 106 8.43 10.71 -2.19
CA CYS A 106 8.75 9.54 -3.00
C CYS A 106 7.59 8.53 -3.13
N GLY A 107 6.35 9.00 -3.11
CA GLY A 107 5.15 8.17 -3.16
C GLY A 107 4.85 7.41 -1.87
N TRP A 108 5.46 7.80 -0.75
CA TRP A 108 5.17 7.23 0.56
C TRP A 108 3.95 7.90 1.19
N LEU A 109 3.15 7.12 1.90
CA LEU A 109 2.16 7.63 2.84
C LEU A 109 1.98 6.64 3.99
N VAL A 110 1.44 7.15 5.09
CA VAL A 110 0.94 6.33 6.21
C VAL A 110 -0.56 6.52 6.26
N ASP A 111 -1.33 5.44 6.18
CA ASP A 111 -2.79 5.53 6.25
C ASP A 111 -3.30 5.86 7.66
N LYS A 112 -4.61 6.09 7.80
CA LYS A 112 -5.23 6.40 9.11
C LYS A 112 -5.11 5.27 10.15
N PHE A 113 -4.74 4.06 9.74
CA PHE A 113 -4.51 2.91 10.63
C PHE A 113 -3.02 2.73 10.98
N GLY A 114 -2.14 3.56 10.41
CA GLY A 114 -0.69 3.53 10.65
C GLY A 114 0.10 2.69 9.67
N VAL A 115 -0.52 2.03 8.69
CA VAL A 115 0.22 1.19 7.72
C VAL A 115 0.93 2.08 6.71
N SER A 116 2.22 1.82 6.48
CA SER A 116 3.01 2.50 5.46
C SER A 116 2.75 1.92 4.08
N TRP A 117 2.48 2.77 3.10
CA TRP A 117 2.25 2.44 1.70
C TRP A 117 3.21 3.19 0.80
N GLN A 118 3.61 2.56 -0.29
CA GLN A 118 4.33 3.19 -1.39
C GLN A 118 3.50 3.02 -2.66
N ILE A 119 2.92 4.11 -3.16
CA ILE A 119 2.11 4.13 -4.37
C ILE A 119 2.98 4.65 -5.49
N ALA A 120 3.46 3.76 -6.36
CA ALA A 120 4.46 4.10 -7.38
C ALA A 120 4.00 3.65 -8.76
N PRO A 121 4.33 4.40 -9.83
CA PRO A 121 4.06 3.93 -11.18
C PRO A 121 5.00 2.78 -11.54
N ALA A 122 4.48 1.75 -12.21
CA ALA A 122 5.28 0.60 -12.65
C ALA A 122 6.52 1.03 -13.46
N VAL A 123 6.40 2.11 -14.24
CA VAL A 123 7.48 2.65 -15.07
C VAL A 123 8.64 3.27 -14.25
N ALA A 124 8.41 3.70 -13.01
CA ALA A 124 9.47 4.30 -12.19
C ALA A 124 10.58 3.28 -11.87
N ASP A 125 10.21 2.03 -11.57
CA ASP A 125 11.17 0.96 -11.31
C ASP A 125 12.08 0.70 -12.52
N GLU A 126 11.49 0.68 -13.72
CA GLU A 126 12.21 0.47 -14.98
C GLU A 126 13.15 1.65 -15.27
N MET A 127 12.68 2.88 -15.10
CA MET A 127 13.45 4.10 -15.31
C MET A 127 14.63 4.25 -14.34
N MET A 128 14.45 3.88 -13.07
CA MET A 128 15.54 3.91 -12.07
C MET A 128 16.60 2.83 -12.30
N GLN A 129 16.25 1.74 -13.00
CA GLN A 129 17.16 0.65 -13.33
C GLN A 129 17.74 0.77 -14.75
N ASP A 130 17.57 1.92 -15.40
CA ASP A 130 18.08 2.15 -16.75
C ASP A 130 19.61 1.99 -16.78
N PRO A 131 20.18 1.29 -17.80
CA PRO A 131 21.62 1.15 -17.95
C PRO A 131 22.35 2.48 -18.23
N ASP A 132 21.65 3.52 -18.67
CA ASP A 132 22.17 4.89 -18.75
C ASP A 132 22.08 5.57 -17.37
N PRO A 133 23.22 5.75 -16.66
CA PRO A 133 23.22 6.31 -15.32
C PRO A 133 22.76 7.76 -15.27
N GLU A 134 22.86 8.53 -16.37
CA GLU A 134 22.38 9.90 -16.40
C GLU A 134 20.85 9.96 -16.45
N LYS A 135 20.21 9.05 -17.19
CA LYS A 135 18.75 8.91 -17.19
C LYS A 135 18.24 8.51 -15.82
N ALA A 136 18.82 7.45 -15.24
CA ALA A 136 18.45 6.98 -13.91
C ALA A 136 18.63 8.06 -12.84
N ALA A 137 19.73 8.82 -12.89
CA ALA A 137 20.00 9.90 -11.95
C ALA A 137 18.99 11.06 -12.06
N ARG A 138 18.58 11.45 -13.29
CA ARG A 138 17.54 12.47 -13.49
C ARG A 138 16.20 12.04 -12.89
N VAL A 139 15.83 10.78 -13.10
CA VAL A 139 14.59 10.21 -12.56
C VAL A 139 14.66 10.20 -11.04
N LEU A 140 15.73 9.65 -10.46
CA LEU A 140 15.91 9.62 -9.00
C LEU A 140 15.80 11.01 -8.38
N THR A 141 16.44 12.02 -9.00
CA THR A 141 16.36 13.41 -8.54
C THR A 141 14.92 13.92 -8.53
N ALA A 142 14.16 13.68 -9.60
CA ALA A 142 12.76 14.09 -9.68
C ALA A 142 11.88 13.37 -8.64
N ILE A 143 12.11 12.07 -8.41
CA ILE A 143 11.39 11.28 -7.40
C ILE A 143 11.59 11.85 -5.99
N LEU A 144 12.80 12.31 -5.67
CA LEU A 144 13.12 12.91 -4.36
C LEU A 144 12.37 14.23 -4.10
N GLU A 145 11.88 14.89 -5.15
CA GLU A 145 11.13 16.15 -5.08
C GLU A 145 9.61 15.95 -5.17
N MET A 146 9.13 14.73 -5.39
CA MET A 146 7.71 14.41 -5.51
C MET A 146 7.15 13.80 -4.22
N GLU A 147 6.00 14.29 -3.73
CA GLU A 147 5.20 13.56 -2.74
C GLU A 147 4.40 12.46 -3.42
N LYS A 148 3.46 12.85 -4.30
CA LYS A 148 2.74 11.95 -5.20
C LYS A 148 3.42 11.96 -6.57
N TYR A 149 3.54 10.79 -7.20
CA TYR A 149 4.09 10.70 -8.55
C TYR A 149 3.18 11.31 -9.62
N ASP A 150 3.81 12.02 -10.56
CA ASP A 150 3.26 12.40 -11.85
C ASP A 150 4.01 11.61 -12.94
N ILE A 151 3.31 10.65 -13.56
CA ILE A 151 3.88 9.76 -14.56
C ILE A 151 4.44 10.54 -15.76
N GLU A 152 3.74 11.57 -16.21
CA GLU A 152 4.15 12.34 -17.39
C GLU A 152 5.33 13.25 -17.07
N ALA A 153 5.37 13.85 -15.88
CA ALA A 153 6.55 14.58 -15.40
C ALA A 153 7.78 13.67 -15.30
N LEU A 154 7.61 12.43 -14.79
CA LEU A 154 8.68 11.43 -14.73
C LEU A 154 9.19 11.04 -16.13
N LYS A 155 8.28 10.77 -17.08
CA LYS A 155 8.67 10.50 -18.47
C LYS A 155 9.42 11.67 -19.10
N ARG A 156 9.00 12.92 -18.84
CA ARG A 156 9.70 14.11 -19.34
C ARG A 156 11.15 14.15 -18.85
N VAL A 157 11.40 14.01 -17.54
CA VAL A 157 12.78 14.06 -17.01
C VAL A 157 13.63 12.89 -17.47
N TYR A 158 13.03 11.70 -17.60
CA TYR A 158 13.69 10.52 -18.13
C TYR A 158 14.20 10.76 -19.56
N GLU A 159 13.36 11.35 -20.42
CA GLU A 159 13.70 11.76 -21.78
C GLU A 159 14.62 12.99 -21.87
N GLY A 160 15.02 13.59 -20.74
CA GLY A 160 15.90 14.76 -20.70
C GLY A 160 15.19 16.10 -20.94
N ARG A 161 13.86 16.14 -20.80
CA ARG A 161 13.04 17.36 -20.85
C ARG A 161 12.78 17.87 -19.42
N SER A 162 12.60 19.18 -19.25
CA SER A 162 12.29 19.77 -17.94
C SER A 162 10.99 19.23 -17.35
N ALA A 163 10.99 18.94 -16.05
CA ALA A 163 9.85 18.36 -15.31
C ALA A 163 8.65 19.32 -15.20
N ILE A 164 8.93 20.63 -15.21
CA ILE A 164 8.02 21.71 -14.87
C ILE A 164 7.68 22.50 -16.13
N PRO A 165 6.41 22.71 -16.49
CA PRO A 165 6.06 23.78 -17.42
C PRO A 165 6.43 25.11 -16.77
N ALA A 166 7.04 26.02 -17.53
CA ALA A 166 7.23 27.41 -17.12
C ALA A 166 5.91 28.07 -16.67
#